data_AF-A0A661H506-F1
#
_entry.id   AF-A0A661H506-F1
#
_cell.length_a   1.000
_cell.length_b   1.000
_cell.length_c   1.000
_cell.angle_alpha   90.00
_cell.angle_beta   90.00
_cell.angle_gamma   90.00
#
_symmetry.space_group_name_H-M   'P 1'
#
loop_
_entity.id
_entity.type
_entity.pdbx_description
1 polymer ?
#
loop_
_entity_poly.entity_id
_entity_poly.type
_entity_poly.pdbx_seq_one_letter_code
_entity_poly.pdbx_strand_id
1 'polypeptide(L)'
;MRFEIEDSTSGTRIADISIDMEQFAFLVSGLHGIEADCELYSLENVGKVYEHKVVNIDAPTDMPRKVDDDVESIEDLLSPYEVDGWKANVSDLFNHHKRDTRGEGDLRQHFYKVGFGRFVDADK
;
A
#
# COMPACT_ATOMS: atom_id res chain seq x y z
N MET A 1 11.42 -13.64 -18.93
CA MET A 1 11.29 -14.23 -17.58
C MET A 1 11.47 -13.10 -16.57
N ARG A 2 10.73 -13.11 -15.45
CA ARG A 2 10.80 -12.05 -14.44
C ARG A 2 11.09 -12.67 -13.07
N PHE A 3 12.08 -12.13 -12.38
CA PHE A 3 12.41 -12.45 -10.99
C PHE A 3 12.05 -11.25 -10.13
N GLU A 4 11.42 -11.51 -9.00
CA GLU A 4 11.07 -10.49 -8.02
C GLU A 4 11.94 -10.69 -6.78
N ILE A 5 12.59 -9.63 -6.32
CA ILE A 5 13.35 -9.62 -5.07
C ILE A 5 12.54 -8.84 -4.05
N GLU A 6 12.22 -9.50 -2.94
CA GLU A 6 11.47 -8.93 -1.83
C GLU A 6 12.37 -8.87 -0.58
N ASP A 7 12.29 -7.77 0.15
CA ASP A 7 12.86 -7.69 1.49
C ASP A 7 11.95 -8.45 2.45
N SER A 8 12.45 -9.55 3.01
CA SER A 8 11.69 -10.39 3.95
C SER A 8 11.27 -9.66 5.22
N THR A 9 11.94 -8.55 5.56
CA THR A 9 11.65 -7.77 6.77
C THR A 9 10.46 -6.85 6.57
N SER A 10 10.47 -6.07 5.49
CA SER A 10 9.40 -5.12 5.16
C SER A 10 8.27 -5.73 4.33
N GLY A 11 8.47 -6.91 3.73
CA GLY A 11 7.57 -7.48 2.72
C GLY A 11 7.53 -6.66 1.42
N THR A 12 8.48 -5.74 1.23
CA THR A 12 8.48 -4.81 0.12
C THR A 12 9.28 -5.38 -1.04
N ARG A 13 8.68 -5.36 -2.23
CA ARG A 13 9.37 -5.62 -3.49
C ARG A 13 10.42 -4.55 -3.75
N ILE A 14 11.69 -4.96 -3.85
CA ILE A 14 12.84 -4.07 -3.98
C ILE A 14 13.30 -3.97 -5.44
N ALA A 15 13.24 -5.09 -6.17
CA ALA A 15 13.76 -5.17 -7.51
C ALA A 15 13.01 -6.16 -8.37
N ASP A 16 12.89 -5.81 -9.64
CA ASP A 16 12.50 -6.71 -10.71
C ASP A 16 13.60 -6.88 -11.70
N ILE A 17 13.96 -8.13 -11.91
CA ILE A 17 14.99 -8.50 -12.88
C ILE A 17 14.30 -9.21 -14.03
N SER A 18 14.42 -8.63 -15.21
CA SER A 18 13.90 -9.18 -16.45
C SER A 18 15.04 -9.69 -17.31
N ILE A 19 14.93 -10.96 -17.71
CA ILE A 19 15.86 -11.60 -18.65
C ILE A 19 15.07 -12.38 -19.69
N ASP A 20 15.60 -12.50 -20.88
CA ASP A 20 15.01 -13.40 -21.88
C ASP A 20 15.30 -14.88 -21.54
N MET A 21 14.69 -15.78 -22.33
CA MET A 21 14.82 -17.22 -22.10
C MET A 21 16.22 -17.76 -22.46
N GLU A 22 16.89 -17.14 -23.44
CA GLU A 22 18.22 -17.53 -23.88
C GLU A 22 19.24 -17.18 -22.80
N GLN A 23 19.18 -15.96 -22.29
CA GLN A 23 19.93 -15.46 -21.15
C GLN A 23 19.72 -16.31 -19.90
N PHE A 24 18.48 -16.74 -19.60
CA PHE A 24 18.22 -17.65 -18.49
C PHE A 24 18.91 -19.01 -18.68
N ALA A 25 18.85 -19.59 -19.88
CA ALA A 25 19.52 -20.87 -20.17
C ALA A 25 21.05 -20.75 -20.02
N PHE A 26 21.63 -19.63 -20.46
CA PHE A 26 23.03 -19.31 -20.22
C PHE A 26 23.34 -19.16 -18.72
N LEU A 27 22.50 -18.49 -17.95
CA LEU A 27 22.67 -18.31 -16.51
C LEU A 27 22.69 -19.64 -15.75
N VAL A 28 21.78 -20.57 -16.09
CA VAL A 28 21.70 -21.91 -15.47
C VAL A 28 22.95 -22.76 -15.74
N SER A 29 23.64 -22.52 -16.86
CA SER A 29 24.89 -23.21 -17.16
C SER A 29 26.05 -22.82 -16.22
N GLY A 30 25.93 -21.68 -15.52
CA GLY A 30 26.93 -21.20 -14.55
C GLY A 30 28.27 -20.75 -15.15
N LEU A 31 28.36 -20.67 -16.48
CA LEU A 31 29.63 -20.42 -17.18
C LEU A 31 29.91 -18.93 -17.43
N HIS A 32 28.89 -18.07 -17.40
CA HIS A 32 29.01 -16.64 -17.72
C HIS A 32 28.02 -15.79 -16.90
N GLY A 33 28.37 -14.52 -16.70
CA GLY A 33 27.42 -13.49 -16.28
C GLY A 33 26.61 -12.97 -17.47
N ILE A 34 25.37 -12.56 -17.23
CA ILE A 34 24.52 -11.88 -18.21
C ILE A 34 24.21 -10.47 -17.72
N GLU A 35 24.02 -9.55 -18.65
CA GLU A 35 23.41 -8.26 -18.36
C GLU A 35 21.88 -8.43 -18.34
N ALA A 36 21.22 -7.84 -17.35
CA ALA A 36 19.79 -7.99 -17.13
C ALA A 36 19.17 -6.62 -16.88
N ASP A 37 17.96 -6.42 -17.39
CA ASP A 37 17.18 -5.22 -17.12
C ASP A 37 16.67 -5.30 -15.68
N CYS A 38 16.91 -4.23 -14.91
CA CYS A 38 16.55 -4.16 -13.51
C CYS A 38 15.74 -2.88 -13.24
N GLU A 39 14.55 -3.06 -12.69
CA GLU A 39 13.74 -1.96 -12.15
C GLU A 39 13.76 -2.03 -10.63
N LEU A 40 14.09 -0.91 -9.99
CA LEU A 40 14.18 -0.80 -8.53
C LEU A 40 12.95 -0.08 -7.98
N TYR A 41 12.45 -0.58 -6.86
CA TYR A 41 11.23 -0.11 -6.20
C TYR A 41 11.49 0.08 -4.72
N SER A 42 10.85 1.11 -4.14
CA SER A 42 10.70 1.28 -2.68
C SER A 42 11.99 1.08 -1.87
N LEU A 43 13.14 1.51 -2.43
CA LEU A 43 14.47 1.32 -1.83
C LEU A 43 14.57 1.98 -0.45
N GLU A 44 13.81 3.05 -0.24
CA GLU A 44 13.69 3.78 1.02
C GLU A 44 13.03 2.98 2.15
N ASN A 45 12.40 1.84 1.84
CA ASN A 45 11.71 0.98 2.81
C ASN A 45 12.46 -0.32 3.13
N VAL A 46 13.62 -0.57 2.50
CA VAL A 46 14.42 -1.76 2.74
C VAL A 46 14.90 -1.82 4.19
N GLY A 47 14.68 -2.95 4.85
CA GLY A 47 15.08 -3.18 6.24
C GLY A 47 14.17 -2.51 7.28
N LYS A 48 13.06 -1.91 6.84
CA LYS A 48 12.02 -1.37 7.74
C LYS A 48 10.98 -2.42 8.08
N VAL A 49 10.26 -2.19 9.17
CA VAL A 49 9.07 -2.97 9.53
C VAL A 49 7.83 -2.21 9.08
N TYR A 50 6.92 -2.91 8.42
CA TYR A 50 5.62 -2.35 8.06
C TYR A 50 4.65 -2.50 9.24
N GLU A 51 4.22 -1.38 9.80
CA GLU A 51 3.16 -1.33 10.81
C GLU A 51 1.81 -1.05 10.16
N HIS A 52 0.77 -1.71 10.64
CA HIS A 52 -0.59 -1.53 10.16
C HIS A 52 -1.60 -1.38 11.31
N LYS A 53 -2.54 -0.45 11.15
CA LYS A 53 -3.68 -0.27 12.06
C LYS A 53 -4.96 -0.02 11.27
N VAL A 54 -6.11 -0.24 11.89
CA VAL A 54 -7.42 0.09 11.30
C VAL A 54 -8.09 1.14 12.17
N VAL A 55 -8.60 2.20 11.55
CA VAL A 55 -9.31 3.29 12.22
C VAL A 55 -10.70 3.45 11.59
N ASN A 56 -11.70 3.69 12.44
CA ASN A 56 -13.04 4.04 11.98
C ASN A 56 -13.08 5.54 11.68
N ILE A 57 -13.33 5.89 10.43
CA ILE A 57 -13.45 7.28 9.99
C ILE A 57 -14.91 7.57 9.71
N ASP A 58 -15.46 8.53 10.46
CA ASP A 58 -16.80 9.03 10.21
C ASP A 58 -16.80 9.79 8.89
N ALA A 59 -17.62 9.34 7.94
CA ALA A 59 -17.69 9.94 6.63
C ALA A 59 -19.02 10.69 6.46
N PRO A 60 -19.02 11.83 5.75
CA PRO A 60 -20.26 12.48 5.37
C PRO A 60 -21.11 11.56 4.51
N THR A 61 -22.43 11.70 4.61
CA THR A 61 -23.41 10.87 3.87
C THR A 61 -23.20 10.94 2.35
N ASP A 62 -22.69 12.07 1.86
CA ASP A 62 -22.42 12.36 0.46
C ASP A 62 -20.94 12.23 0.10
N MET A 63 -20.31 11.09 0.45
CA MET A 63 -18.96 10.80 -0.02
C MET A 63 -18.90 10.74 -1.55
N PRO A 64 -17.82 11.26 -2.17
CA PRO A 64 -17.56 11.08 -3.59
C PRO A 64 -17.57 9.59 -3.95
N ARG A 65 -18.02 9.27 -5.17
CA ARG A 65 -18.15 7.86 -5.63
C ARG A 65 -16.85 7.32 -6.22
N LYS A 66 -15.89 8.20 -6.53
CA LYS A 66 -14.55 7.88 -7.00
C LYS A 66 -13.54 8.81 -6.36
N VAL A 67 -12.29 8.35 -6.27
CA VAL A 67 -11.16 9.11 -5.74
C VAL A 67 -10.98 10.43 -6.52
N ASP A 68 -11.07 10.37 -7.84
CA ASP A 68 -10.83 11.52 -8.73
C ASP A 68 -11.93 12.58 -8.69
N ASP A 69 -13.11 12.25 -8.15
CA ASP A 69 -14.27 13.15 -8.19
C ASP A 69 -14.17 14.28 -7.14
N ASP A 70 -13.41 14.09 -6.06
CA ASP A 70 -13.23 15.09 -4.99
C ASP A 70 -12.01 14.80 -4.09
N VAL A 71 -10.81 14.90 -4.66
CA VAL A 71 -9.54 14.58 -3.98
C VAL A 71 -9.32 15.45 -2.73
N GLU A 72 -9.65 16.74 -2.79
CA GLU A 72 -9.46 17.67 -1.67
C GLU A 72 -10.30 17.25 -0.45
N SER A 73 -11.56 16.82 -0.65
CA SER A 73 -12.41 16.35 0.45
C SER A 73 -11.88 15.08 1.15
N ILE A 74 -11.23 14.19 0.38
CA ILE A 74 -10.67 12.93 0.88
C ILE A 74 -9.39 13.21 1.68
N GLU A 75 -8.54 14.10 1.17
CA GLU A 75 -7.34 14.55 1.87
C GLU A 75 -7.70 15.24 3.19
N ASP A 76 -8.69 16.14 3.19
CA ASP A 76 -9.17 16.81 4.39
C ASP A 76 -9.75 15.83 5.42
N LEU A 77 -10.48 14.80 4.95
CA LEU A 77 -11.04 13.76 5.82
C LEU A 77 -9.96 12.90 6.48
N LEU A 78 -8.88 12.59 5.75
CA LEU A 78 -7.82 11.69 6.19
C LEU A 78 -6.68 12.39 6.94
N SER A 79 -6.43 13.67 6.63
CA SER A 79 -5.34 14.48 7.17
C SER A 79 -5.21 14.42 8.70
N PRO A 80 -6.30 14.47 9.50
CA PRO A 80 -6.20 14.34 10.97
C PRO A 80 -5.62 13.00 11.46
N TYR A 81 -5.65 11.95 10.63
CA TYR A 81 -5.19 10.60 10.94
C TYR A 81 -3.83 10.27 10.32
N GLU A 82 -3.40 11.01 9.30
CA GLU A 82 -2.12 10.86 8.60
C GLU A 82 -0.94 11.56 9.32
N VAL A 83 -0.80 11.29 10.62
CA VAL A 83 0.27 11.84 11.46
C VAL A 83 1.39 10.81 11.67
N ASP A 84 2.59 11.25 12.05
CA ASP A 84 3.73 10.37 12.39
C ASP A 84 4.05 9.30 11.33
N GLY A 85 3.94 9.67 10.05
CA GLY A 85 4.21 8.79 8.91
C GLY A 85 3.10 7.79 8.59
N TRP A 86 1.99 7.77 9.33
CA TRP A 86 0.82 6.97 8.97
C TRP A 86 0.18 7.47 7.69
N LYS A 87 -0.08 6.57 6.75
CA LYS A 87 -0.79 6.84 5.49
C LYS A 87 -2.00 5.95 5.35
N ALA A 88 -3.12 6.52 4.94
CA ALA A 88 -4.37 5.80 4.76
C ALA A 88 -4.37 5.00 3.46
N ASN A 89 -5.01 3.83 3.49
CA ASN A 89 -5.41 3.15 2.27
C ASN A 89 -6.71 3.77 1.75
N VAL A 90 -6.58 4.77 0.87
CA VAL A 90 -7.70 5.51 0.28
C VAL A 90 -8.75 4.58 -0.35
N SER A 91 -8.34 3.43 -0.89
CA SER A 91 -9.26 2.47 -1.52
C SER A 91 -10.29 1.90 -0.53
N ASP A 92 -10.01 1.90 0.78
CA ASP A 92 -10.96 1.46 1.79
C ASP A 92 -12.18 2.38 1.91
N LEU A 93 -12.05 3.67 1.57
CA LEU A 93 -13.16 4.62 1.56
C LEU A 93 -14.18 4.34 0.44
N PHE A 94 -13.75 3.66 -0.61
CA PHE A 94 -14.60 3.31 -1.76
C PHE A 94 -15.08 1.85 -1.70
N ASN A 95 -14.60 1.09 -0.71
CA ASN A 95 -14.99 -0.29 -0.52
C ASN A 95 -16.24 -0.38 0.36
N HIS A 96 -17.39 -0.73 -0.24
CA HIS A 96 -18.65 -0.88 0.50
C HIS A 96 -18.56 -1.93 1.62
N HIS A 97 -17.66 -2.91 1.55
CA HIS A 97 -17.46 -3.88 2.63
C HIS A 97 -16.76 -3.29 3.86
N LYS A 98 -16.10 -2.14 3.72
CA LYS A 98 -15.51 -1.38 4.82
C LYS A 98 -16.46 -0.35 5.41
N ARG A 99 -17.60 -0.08 4.76
CA ARG A 99 -18.65 0.80 5.25
C ARG A 99 -19.53 0.08 6.26
N ASP A 100 -19.79 0.75 7.37
CA ASP A 100 -20.67 0.26 8.43
C ASP A 100 -21.53 1.42 8.96
N THR A 101 -22.51 1.12 9.79
CA THR A 101 -23.43 2.10 10.37
C THR A 101 -23.48 1.97 11.88
N ARG A 102 -23.45 3.11 12.58
CA ARG A 102 -23.69 3.16 14.02
C ARG A 102 -24.87 4.08 14.32
N GLY A 103 -25.73 3.68 15.26
CA GLY A 103 -26.90 4.44 15.68
C GLY A 103 -28.23 3.82 15.25
N GLU A 104 -29.33 4.32 15.83
CA GLU A 104 -30.70 3.87 15.56
C GLU A 104 -31.56 5.02 15.03
N GLY A 105 -32.56 4.70 14.19
CA GLY A 105 -33.48 5.68 13.62
C GLY A 105 -32.79 6.72 12.73
N ASP A 106 -33.15 7.99 12.90
CA ASP A 106 -32.66 9.12 12.10
C ASP A 106 -31.22 9.56 12.46
N LEU A 107 -30.60 8.96 13.49
CA LEU A 107 -29.23 9.25 13.94
C LEU A 107 -28.19 8.26 13.41
N ARG A 108 -28.49 7.55 12.30
CA ARG A 108 -27.55 6.63 11.69
C ARG A 108 -26.38 7.39 11.07
N GLN A 109 -25.20 7.19 11.64
CA GLN A 109 -23.95 7.70 11.11
C GLN A 109 -23.22 6.60 10.35
N HIS A 110 -22.70 6.94 9.18
CA HIS A 110 -21.84 6.06 8.39
C HIS A 110 -20.38 6.25 8.79
N PHE A 111 -19.66 5.14 8.91
CA PHE A 111 -18.22 5.16 9.09
C PHE A 111 -17.56 4.12 8.21
N TYR A 112 -16.28 4.34 7.92
CA TYR A 112 -15.45 3.45 7.11
C TYR A 112 -14.31 2.90 7.95
N LYS A 113 -14.08 1.60 7.86
CA LYS A 113 -12.93 0.91 8.46
C LYS A 113 -11.73 1.05 7.53
N VAL A 114 -10.96 2.11 7.74
CA VAL A 114 -9.80 2.48 6.90
C VAL A 114 -8.52 1.92 7.50
N GLY A 115 -7.79 1.14 6.71
CA GLY A 115 -6.44 0.71 7.03
C GLY A 115 -5.45 1.86 6.91
N PHE A 116 -4.52 1.94 7.84
CA PHE A 116 -3.39 2.85 7.81
C PHE A 116 -2.11 2.04 7.90
N GLY A 117 -1.11 2.43 7.10
CA GLY A 117 0.21 1.81 7.05
C GLY A 117 1.31 2.82 7.30
N ARG A 118 2.44 2.35 7.84
CA ARG A 118 3.71 3.09 7.83
C ARG A 118 4.89 2.14 7.87
N PHE A 119 6.03 2.61 7.37
CA PHE A 119 7.31 1.91 7.52
C PHE A 119 8.12 2.58 8.64
N VAL A 120 8.56 1.78 9.61
CA VAL A 120 9.40 2.23 10.74
C VAL A 120 10.71 1.45 10.73
N ASP A 121 11.78 2.04 11.27
CA ASP A 121 13.06 1.33 11.39
C ASP A 121 12.87 0.08 12.27
N ALA A 122 13.45 -1.04 11.86
CA ALA A 122 13.44 -2.25 12.67
C ALA A 122 14.22 -1.98 13.97
N ASP A 123 13.56 -2.13 15.13
CA ASP A 123 14.25 -2.09 16.42
C ASP A 123 15.34 -3.16 16.43
N LYS A 124 16.59 -2.74 16.66
CA LYS A 124 17.78 -3.62 16.70
C LYS A 124 17.79 -4.56 17.89
#